data_AF-A0A9D6RJ04-F1
#
_entry.id   AF-A0A9D6RJ04-F1
#
_cell.length_a   1.000
_cell.length_b   1.000
_cell.length_c   1.000
_cell.angle_alpha   90.00
_cell.angle_beta   90.00
_cell.angle_gamma   90.00
#
_symmetry.space_group_name_H-M   'P 1'
#
loop_
_entity.id
_entity.type
_entity.pdbx_description
1 polymer ?
#
loop_
_entity_poly.entity_id
_entity_poly.type
_entity_poly.pdbx_seq_one_letter_code
_entity_poly.pdbx_strand_id
1 'polypeptide(L)'
;MARVQPVLTATELALVDQMAELTHSKRTDVIKNALTVYHWFVRQALTGSTVVARKPTGEEVALETAELTALEGKGNRLSPDELGLLAKQLACSSDSLEAARVRERITRGFYGI
;
A
#
# COMPACT_ATOMS: atom_id res chain seq x y z
N MET A 1 -25.67 8.72 -0.37
CA MET A 1 -24.51 7.99 -0.91
C MET A 1 -25.01 6.80 -1.70
N ALA A 2 -24.64 6.66 -2.97
CA ALA A 2 -25.04 5.51 -3.78
C ALA A 2 -24.46 4.23 -3.14
N ARG A 3 -25.32 3.25 -2.84
CA ARG A 3 -24.92 1.96 -2.28
C ARG A 3 -24.30 1.14 -3.41
N VAL A 4 -23.00 1.29 -3.63
CA VAL A 4 -22.26 0.48 -4.60
C VAL A 4 -22.13 -0.92 -3.98
N GLN A 5 -22.81 -1.91 -4.56
CA GLN A 5 -22.61 -3.32 -4.22
C GLN A 5 -21.60 -3.92 -5.18
N PRO A 6 -20.56 -4.62 -4.68
CA PRO A 6 -19.70 -5.41 -5.54
C PRO A 6 -20.51 -6.55 -6.14
N VAL A 7 -20.40 -6.72 -7.46
CA VAL A 7 -20.95 -7.89 -8.15
C VAL A 7 -19.94 -9.01 -8.02
N LEU A 8 -20.28 -10.04 -7.27
CA LEU A 8 -19.43 -11.21 -7.04
C LEU A 8 -19.78 -12.31 -8.05
N THR A 9 -18.77 -13.01 -8.54
CA THR A 9 -18.92 -14.27 -9.27
C THR A 9 -19.41 -15.38 -8.34
N ALA A 10 -19.92 -16.48 -8.90
CA ALA A 10 -20.41 -17.62 -8.12
C ALA A 10 -19.32 -18.20 -7.19
N THR A 11 -18.07 -18.23 -7.65
CA THR A 11 -16.92 -18.71 -6.87
C THR A 11 -16.59 -17.77 -5.71
N GLU A 12 -16.57 -16.46 -5.94
CA GLU A 12 -16.32 -15.46 -4.90
C GLU A 12 -17.43 -15.46 -3.84
N LEU A 13 -18.68 -15.68 -4.26
CA LEU A 13 -19.82 -15.75 -3.35
C LEU A 13 -19.73 -17.00 -2.45
N ALA A 14 -19.32 -18.15 -3.00
CA ALA A 14 -19.05 -19.35 -2.23
C ALA A 14 -17.91 -19.15 -1.21
N LEU A 15 -16.85 -18.42 -1.58
CA LEU A 15 -15.76 -18.08 -0.66
C LEU A 15 -16.22 -17.16 0.48
N VAL A 16 -17.05 -16.16 0.17
CA VAL A 16 -17.65 -15.27 1.17
C VAL A 16 -18.52 -16.08 2.15
N ASP A 17 -19.26 -17.06 1.64
CA ASP A 17 -20.12 -17.92 2.45
C ASP A 17 -19.31 -18.79 3.40
N GLN A 18 -18.25 -19.44 2.89
CA GLN A 18 -17.33 -20.23 3.71
C GLN A 18 -16.64 -19.39 4.78
N MET A 19 -16.20 -18.18 4.44
CA MET A 19 -15.54 -17.28 5.39
C MET A 19 -16.52 -16.80 6.46
N ALA A 20 -17.76 -16.48 6.08
CA ALA A 20 -18.82 -16.08 7.01
C ALA A 20 -19.13 -17.20 8.03
N GLU A 21 -19.16 -18.45 7.56
CA GLU A 21 -19.35 -19.62 8.41
C GLU A 21 -18.17 -19.82 9.37
N LEU A 22 -16.94 -19.76 8.86
CA LEU A 22 -15.72 -19.97 9.63
C LEU A 22 -15.48 -18.88 10.69
N THR A 23 -15.85 -17.63 10.41
CA THR A 23 -15.68 -16.51 11.33
C THR A 23 -16.95 -16.16 12.11
N HIS A 24 -18.01 -16.96 12.00
CA HIS A 24 -19.34 -16.69 12.58
C HIS A 24 -19.85 -15.27 12.34
N SER A 25 -19.57 -14.72 11.16
CA SER A 25 -19.84 -13.34 10.78
C SER A 25 -20.89 -13.27 9.68
N LYS A 26 -21.53 -12.12 9.50
CA LYS A 26 -22.45 -11.94 8.35
C LYS A 26 -21.65 -11.80 7.06
N ARG A 27 -22.18 -12.31 5.95
CA ARG A 27 -21.61 -12.13 4.59
C ARG A 27 -21.30 -10.66 4.28
N THR A 28 -22.17 -9.75 4.71
CA THR A 28 -21.97 -8.30 4.55
C THR A 28 -20.73 -7.78 5.27
N ASP A 29 -20.38 -8.36 6.41
CA ASP A 29 -19.24 -7.93 7.21
C ASP A 29 -17.95 -8.52 6.64
N VAL A 30 -18.00 -9.76 6.12
CA VAL A 30 -16.91 -10.36 5.33
C VAL A 30 -16.59 -9.50 4.10
N ILE A 31 -17.60 -9.12 3.32
CA ILE A 31 -17.42 -8.28 2.12
C ILE A 31 -16.86 -6.90 2.49
N LYS A 32 -17.38 -6.26 3.54
CA LYS A 32 -16.86 -4.97 4.02
C LYS A 32 -15.41 -5.07 4.48
N ASN A 33 -15.07 -6.10 5.24
CA ASN A 33 -13.71 -6.33 5.70
C ASN A 33 -12.77 -6.58 4.52
N ALA A 34 -13.17 -7.41 3.56
CA ALA A 34 -12.39 -7.66 2.34
C ALA A 34 -12.16 -6.37 1.54
N LEU A 35 -13.19 -5.54 1.34
CA LEU A 35 -13.06 -4.23 0.68
C LEU A 35 -12.16 -3.28 1.48
N THR A 36 -12.24 -3.30 2.80
CA THR A 36 -11.42 -2.45 3.67
C THR A 36 -9.96 -2.88 3.62
N VAL A 37 -9.68 -4.18 3.67
CA VAL A 37 -8.34 -4.76 3.54
C VAL A 37 -7.78 -4.53 2.14
N TYR A 38 -8.57 -4.71 1.10
CA TYR A 38 -8.15 -4.44 -0.28
C TYR A 38 -7.88 -2.95 -0.50
N HIS A 39 -8.77 -2.07 -0.04
CA HIS A 39 -8.56 -0.63 -0.12
C HIS A 39 -7.33 -0.19 0.67
N TRP A 40 -7.16 -0.73 1.88
CA TRP A 40 -5.97 -0.50 2.68
C TRP A 40 -4.72 -1.00 1.95
N PHE A 41 -4.72 -2.21 1.41
CA PHE A 41 -3.60 -2.79 0.66
C PHE A 41 -3.27 -1.96 -0.58
N VAL A 42 -4.25 -1.61 -1.40
CA VAL A 42 -4.07 -0.75 -2.58
C VAL A 42 -3.53 0.62 -2.18
N ARG A 43 -4.04 1.21 -1.09
CA ARG A 43 -3.52 2.47 -0.57
C ARG A 43 -2.06 2.32 -0.13
N GLN A 44 -1.74 1.31 0.66
CA GLN A 44 -0.36 1.06 1.12
C GLN A 44 0.59 0.80 -0.06
N ALA A 45 0.13 0.06 -1.07
CA ALA A 45 0.89 -0.24 -2.28
C ALA A 45 1.12 0.99 -3.18
N LEU A 46 0.19 1.95 -3.18
CA LEU A 46 0.27 3.19 -3.98
C LEU A 46 0.91 4.38 -3.25
N THR A 47 1.09 4.30 -1.92
CA THR A 47 1.69 5.37 -1.12
C THR A 47 3.00 4.97 -0.44
N GLY A 48 3.55 3.79 -0.76
CA GLY A 48 4.84 3.32 -0.26
C GLY A 48 5.00 3.34 1.26
N SER A 49 3.94 3.06 2.03
CA SER A 49 3.94 3.25 3.48
C SER A 49 4.29 1.97 4.26
N THR A 50 5.14 2.12 5.29
CA THR A 50 5.57 1.05 6.21
C THR A 50 4.36 0.43 6.93
N VAL A 51 4.18 -0.88 6.80
CA VAL A 51 3.08 -1.60 7.46
C VAL A 51 3.57 -2.12 8.81
N VAL A 52 2.99 -1.66 9.91
CA VAL A 52 3.24 -2.28 11.23
C VAL A 52 2.26 -3.44 11.41
N ALA A 53 2.78 -4.67 11.32
CA ALA A 53 2.02 -5.90 11.53
C ALA A 53 2.33 -6.48 12.91
N ARG A 54 1.29 -6.88 13.66
CA ARG A 54 1.48 -7.52 14.96
C ARG A 54 1.50 -9.03 14.79
N LYS A 55 2.59 -9.68 15.22
CA LYS A 55 2.70 -11.14 15.28
C LYS A 55 1.72 -11.71 16.32
N PRO A 56 1.37 -13.00 16.20
CA PRO A 56 0.57 -13.70 17.22
C PRO A 56 1.20 -13.68 18.63
N THR A 57 2.52 -13.48 18.71
CA THR A 57 3.29 -13.32 19.95
C THR A 57 3.15 -11.94 20.60
N GLY A 58 2.43 -11.01 19.96
CA GLY A 58 2.24 -9.64 20.42
C GLY A 58 3.31 -8.64 19.97
N GLU A 59 4.38 -9.11 19.33
CA GLU A 59 5.46 -8.29 18.80
C GLU A 59 5.01 -7.55 17.53
N GLU A 60 5.21 -6.24 17.48
CA GLU A 60 4.93 -5.41 16.30
C GLU A 60 6.15 -5.36 15.39
N VAL A 61 5.96 -5.70 14.12
CA VAL A 61 7.01 -5.71 13.09
C VAL A 61 6.62 -4.77 11.98
N ALA A 62 7.51 -3.81 11.71
CA ALA A 62 7.43 -2.96 10.53
C ALA A 62 7.85 -3.76 9.30
N LEU A 63 6.89 -4.07 8.43
CA LEU A 63 7.09 -4.62 7.11
C LEU A 63 7.26 -3.44 6.14
N GLU A 64 8.50 -3.18 5.74
CA GLU A 64 8.79 -2.29 4.63
C GLU A 64 8.47 -3.02 3.32
N THR A 65 7.43 -2.56 2.63
CA THR A 65 6.97 -3.19 1.39
C THR A 65 7.81 -2.72 0.21
N ALA A 66 9.13 -2.92 0.28
CA ALA A 66 10.10 -2.57 -0.76
C ALA A 66 9.79 -3.25 -2.11
N GLU A 67 9.12 -4.40 -2.07
CA GLU A 67 8.76 -5.19 -3.26
C GLU A 67 7.56 -4.62 -4.03
N LEU A 68 6.69 -3.82 -3.39
CA LEU A 68 5.56 -3.17 -4.08
C LEU A 68 5.90 -1.76 -4.59
N THR A 69 6.96 -1.14 -4.07
CA THR A 69 7.49 0.09 -4.66
C THR A 69 7.94 -0.15 -6.11
N ALA A 70 8.26 -1.39 -6.50
CA ALA A 70 8.55 -1.74 -7.89
C ALA A 70 7.32 -1.69 -8.83
N LEU A 71 6.09 -1.72 -8.28
CA LEU A 71 4.84 -1.64 -9.05
C LEU A 71 4.27 -0.20 -9.12
N GLU A 72 4.80 0.74 -8.34
CA GLU A 72 4.53 2.19 -8.44
C GLU A 72 5.09 2.82 -9.73
N GLY A 73 5.89 2.07 -10.50
CA GLY A 73 6.50 2.48 -11.77
C GLY A 73 5.54 2.67 -12.95
N LYS A 74 4.33 3.18 -12.70
CA LYS A 74 3.60 3.95 -13.70
C LYS A 74 3.90 5.45 -13.50
N GLY A 75 5.17 5.77 -13.74
CA GLY A 75 5.58 6.77 -14.73
C GLY A 75 4.90 8.13 -14.66
N ASN A 76 5.23 8.92 -13.64
CA ASN A 76 5.29 10.36 -13.82
C ASN A 76 6.73 10.80 -13.59
N ARG A 77 7.43 11.09 -14.70
CA ARG A 77 8.74 11.72 -14.67
C ARG A 77 8.61 13.02 -13.89
N LEU A 78 9.39 13.15 -12.82
CA LEU A 78 9.39 14.37 -12.01
C LEU A 78 9.94 15.52 -12.86
N SER A 79 9.35 16.70 -12.68
CA SER A 79 9.87 17.93 -13.26
C SER A 79 11.25 18.27 -12.67
N PRO A 80 12.08 19.05 -13.40
CA PRO A 80 13.37 19.50 -12.88
C PRO A 80 13.28 20.21 -11.52
N ASP A 81 12.19 20.94 -11.27
CA ASP A 81 11.96 21.65 -10.01
C ASP A 81 11.71 20.69 -8.85
N GLU A 82 10.91 19.65 -9.07
CA GLU A 82 10.65 18.59 -8.07
C GLU A 82 11.92 17.80 -7.75
N LEU A 83 12.72 17.47 -8.77
CA LEU A 83 14.02 16.84 -8.58
C LEU A 83 14.98 17.74 -7.80
N GLY A 84 14.97 19.05 -8.08
CA GLY A 84 15.78 20.04 -7.36
C GLY A 84 15.39 20.18 -5.89
N LEU A 85 14.09 20.10 -5.58
CA LEU A 85 13.60 20.09 -4.19
C LEU A 85 14.03 18.83 -3.44
N LEU A 86 13.92 17.66 -4.06
CA LEU A 86 14.36 16.40 -3.47
C LEU A 86 15.88 16.38 -3.26
N ALA A 87 16.68 16.92 -4.19
CA ALA A 87 18.12 17.01 -4.04
C ALA A 87 18.53 17.89 -2.85
N LYS A 88 17.81 19.00 -2.61
CA LYS A 88 18.01 19.84 -1.43
C LYS A 88 17.63 19.11 -0.14
N GLN A 89 16.51 18.37 -0.14
CA GLN A 89 16.11 17.55 1.00
C GLN A 89 17.14 16.46 1.32
N LEU A 90 17.71 15.82 0.29
CA LEU A 90 18.77 14.83 0.45
C LEU A 90 20.02 15.46 1.09
N ALA A 91 20.43 16.64 0.63
CA ALA A 91 21.58 17.36 1.17
C ALA A 91 21.39 17.82 2.62
N CYS A 92 20.15 18.08 3.04
CA CYS A 92 19.82 18.49 4.40
C CYS A 92 19.48 17.32 5.35
N SER A 93 19.35 16.10 4.83
CA SER A 93 18.96 14.95 5.65
C SER A 93 20.12 14.46 6.52
N SER A 94 19.89 14.35 7.83
CA SER A 94 20.85 13.80 8.80
C SER A 94 20.58 12.33 9.12
N ASP A 95 19.44 11.80 8.69
CA ASP A 95 19.01 10.40 8.89
C ASP A 95 19.34 9.59 7.63
N SER A 96 20.08 8.49 7.82
CA SER A 96 20.53 7.60 6.75
C SER A 96 19.37 6.88 6.06
N LEU A 97 18.29 6.57 6.78
CA LEU A 97 17.11 5.91 6.22
C LEU A 97 16.32 6.89 5.34
N GLU A 98 16.09 8.11 5.82
CA GLU A 98 15.41 9.15 5.05
C GLU A 98 16.25 9.59 3.85
N ALA A 99 17.58 9.67 3.97
CA ALA A 99 18.46 9.92 2.84
C ALA A 99 18.35 8.82 1.76
N ALA A 100 18.28 7.55 2.16
CA ALA A 100 18.09 6.45 1.22
C ALA A 100 16.74 6.54 0.49
N ARG A 101 15.66 6.88 1.21
CA ARG A 101 14.32 7.08 0.63
C ARG A 101 14.27 8.24 -0.37
N VAL A 102 14.86 9.38 -0.03
CA VAL A 102 14.90 10.55 -0.93
C VAL A 102 15.75 10.25 -2.17
N ARG A 103 16.88 9.55 -2.02
CA ARG A 103 17.72 9.13 -3.16
C ARG A 103 16.97 8.21 -4.12
N GLU A 104 16.20 7.27 -3.58
CA GLU A 104 15.37 6.36 -4.37
C GLU A 104 14.29 7.13 -5.14
N ARG A 105 13.60 8.08 -4.50
CA ARG A 105 12.60 8.95 -5.15
C ARG A 105 13.18 9.80 -6.28
N ILE A 106 14.39 10.35 -6.11
CA ILE A 106 15.09 11.10 -7.18
C ILE A 106 15.38 10.19 -8.37
N THR A 107 15.94 9.01 -8.10
CA THR A 107 16.33 8.05 -9.15
C THR A 107 15.12 7.64 -9.97
N ARG A 108 14.03 7.28 -9.31
CA ARG A 108 12.76 6.91 -9.93
C ARG A 108 12.10 8.04 -10.68
N GLY A 109 12.03 9.22 -10.07
CA GLY A 109 11.48 10.41 -10.71
C GLY A 109 12.24 10.85 -11.95
N PHE A 110 13.57 10.63 -11.98
CA PHE A 110 14.39 10.91 -13.16
C PHE A 110 14.13 9.92 -14.30
N TYR A 111 14.04 8.63 -13.99
CA TYR A 111 13.84 7.56 -14.97
C TYR A 111 12.37 7.28 -15.32
N GLY A 112 11.41 7.80 -14.54
CA GLY A 112 9.98 7.56 -14.72
C GLY A 112 9.55 6.12 -14.41
N ILE A 113 10.18 5.47 -13.43
CA ILE A 113 9.98 4.06 -13.02
C ILE A 113 9.66 3.92 -11.54
#